data_AF-A0A925PFW8-F1
#
_entry.id   AF-A0A925PFW8-F1
#
_cell.length_a   1.000
_cell.length_b   1.000
_cell.length_c   1.000
_cell.angle_alpha   90.00
_cell.angle_beta   90.00
_cell.angle_gamma   90.00
#
_symmetry.space_group_name_H-M   'P 1'
#
loop_
_entity.id
_entity.type
_entity.pdbx_description
1 polymer ?
#
loop_
_entity_poly.entity_id
_entity_poly.type
_entity_poly.pdbx_seq_one_letter_code
_entity_poly.pdbx_strand_id
1 'polypeptide(L)'
;MAPLIEFIVYVIQLYIWVIIASAILSWLIAFNVVNTSNRFVYSVADMLYRVTEPALRPIRSILPNLGGIDISPVILILILMFIVNVVLLGWLMPAVVQPPLYTP
;
A
#
# COMPACT_ATOMS: atom_id res chain seq x y z
N MET A 1 17.10 -3.22 17.81
CA MET A 1 16.63 -2.60 16.55
C MET A 1 15.71 -3.53 15.74
N ALA A 2 15.91 -4.85 15.75
CA ALA A 2 15.05 -5.79 14.99
C ALA A 2 13.54 -5.68 15.27
N PRO A 3 13.05 -5.60 16.54
CA PRO A 3 11.60 -5.49 16.79
C PRO A 3 10.96 -4.22 16.20
N LEU A 4 11.74 -3.13 16.08
CA LEU A 4 11.26 -1.88 15.47
C LEU A 4 11.07 -2.06 13.96
N ILE A 5 11.98 -2.76 13.29
CA ILE A 5 11.85 -3.04 11.85
C ILE A 5 10.63 -3.93 11.59
N GLU A 6 10.43 -4.96 12.41
CA GLU A 6 9.24 -5.82 12.32
C GLU A 6 7.95 -5.03 12.51
N PHE A 7 7.90 -4.13 13.50
CA PHE A 7 6.74 -3.26 13.71
C PHE A 7 6.46 -2.39 12.48
N ILE A 8 7.48 -1.78 11.89
CA ILE A 8 7.35 -0.98 10.64
C ILE A 8 6.82 -1.86 9.50
N VAL A 9 7.34 -3.08 9.37
CA VAL A 9 6.87 -4.04 8.36
C VAL A 9 5.38 -4.34 8.55
N TYR A 10 4.91 -4.56 9.77
CA TYR A 10 3.48 -4.77 10.04
C TYR A 10 2.62 -3.55 9.69
N VAL A 11 3.08 -2.34 10.01
CA VAL A 11 2.37 -1.10 9.66
C VAL A 11 2.24 -0.96 8.13
N ILE A 12 3.32 -1.22 7.38
CA ILE A 12 3.29 -1.17 5.91
C ILE A 12 2.35 -2.25 5.34
N GLN A 13 2.39 -3.47 5.88
CA GLN A 13 1.47 -4.53 5.45
C GLN A 13 0.01 -4.17 5.70
N LEU A 14 -0.31 -3.58 6.86
CA LEU A 14 -1.66 -3.07 7.14
C LEU A 14 -2.06 -1.99 6.12
N TYR A 15 -1.16 -1.08 5.79
CA TYR A 15 -1.42 -0.05 4.79
C TYR A 15 -1.64 -0.63 3.38
N ILE A 16 -0.92 -1.70 2.99
CA ILE A 16 -1.19 -2.45 1.76
C ILE A 16 -2.62 -2.99 1.74
N TRP A 17 -3.09 -3.58 2.84
CA TRP A 17 -4.48 -4.05 2.94
C TRP A 17 -5.51 -2.92 2.81
N VAL A 18 -5.22 -1.75 3.36
CA VAL A 18 -6.05 -0.55 3.18
C VAL A 18 -6.11 -0.12 1.70
N ILE A 19 -4.98 -0.13 0.98
CA ILE A 19 -4.94 0.16 -0.45
C ILE A 19 -5.75 -0.86 -1.25
N ILE A 20 -5.62 -2.15 -0.92
CA ILE A 20 -6.40 -3.23 -1.56
C ILE A 20 -7.90 -3.01 -1.32
N ALA A 21 -8.30 -2.74 -0.08
CA ALA A 21 -9.70 -2.45 0.25
C ALA A 21 -10.23 -1.24 -0.53
N SER A 22 -9.44 -0.17 -0.63
CA SER A 22 -9.76 1.02 -1.43
C SER A 22 -9.95 0.69 -2.92
N ALA A 23 -9.02 -0.09 -3.50
CA ALA A 23 -9.10 -0.50 -4.90
C ALA A 23 -10.33 -1.37 -5.18
N ILE A 24 -10.59 -2.37 -4.35
CA ILE A 24 -11.77 -3.23 -4.46
C ILE A 24 -13.04 -2.39 -4.37
N LEU A 25 -13.16 -1.53 -3.36
CA LEU A 25 -14.35 -0.70 -3.17
C LEU A 25 -14.55 0.27 -4.37
N SER A 26 -13.46 0.82 -4.92
CA SER A 26 -13.53 1.67 -6.10
C SER A 26 -14.09 0.91 -7.32
N TRP A 27 -13.69 -0.34 -7.54
CA TRP A 27 -14.24 -1.18 -8.60
C TRP A 27 -15.69 -1.57 -8.33
N LEU A 28 -16.04 -1.92 -7.09
CA LEU A 28 -17.42 -2.24 -6.73
C LEU A 28 -18.37 -1.06 -6.99
N ILE A 29 -17.92 0.18 -6.73
CA ILE A 29 -18.68 1.39 -7.04
C ILE A 29 -18.72 1.62 -8.55
N ALA A 30 -17.58 1.53 -9.26
CA ALA A 30 -17.49 1.78 -10.70
C ALA A 30 -18.34 0.80 -11.52
N PHE A 31 -18.45 -0.46 -11.10
CA PHE A 31 -19.29 -1.47 -11.75
C PHE A 31 -20.72 -1.53 -11.21
N ASN A 32 -21.16 -0.53 -10.43
CA ASN A 32 -22.50 -0.46 -9.83
C ASN A 32 -22.88 -1.67 -8.97
N VAL A 33 -21.89 -2.40 -8.43
CA VAL A 33 -22.12 -3.51 -7.49
C VAL A 33 -22.54 -2.97 -6.12
N VAL A 34 -22.00 -1.82 -5.72
CA VAL A 34 -22.32 -1.15 -4.45
C VAL A 34 -22.68 0.31 -4.71
N ASN A 35 -23.74 0.78 -4.05
CA ASN A 35 -24.27 2.13 -4.20
C ASN A 35 -23.82 3.06 -3.04
N THR A 36 -23.19 4.18 -3.38
CA THR A 36 -22.73 5.22 -2.44
C THR A 36 -23.85 6.06 -1.83
N SER A 37 -25.09 5.91 -2.28
CA SER A 37 -26.27 6.50 -1.63
C SER A 37 -26.47 5.96 -0.21
N ASN A 38 -25.93 4.77 0.09
CA ASN A 38 -25.85 4.26 1.44
C ASN A 38 -24.76 5.03 2.22
N ARG A 39 -25.16 5.74 3.28
CA ARG A 39 -24.25 6.55 4.12
C ARG A 39 -23.08 5.76 4.68
N PHE A 40 -23.27 4.49 5.02
CA PHE A 40 -22.19 3.63 5.51
C PHE A 40 -21.13 3.40 4.43
N VAL A 41 -21.57 3.00 3.22
CA VAL A 41 -20.67 2.79 2.07
C VAL A 41 -19.91 4.06 1.74
N TYR A 42 -20.60 5.20 1.67
CA TYR A 42 -19.97 6.49 1.40
C TYR A 42 -18.90 6.83 2.44
N SER A 43 -19.20 6.64 3.72
CA SER A 43 -18.26 6.96 4.81
C SER A 43 -17.01 6.08 4.75
N VAL A 44 -17.17 4.78 4.46
CA VAL A 44 -16.04 3.86 4.28
C VAL A 44 -15.22 4.24 3.04
N ALA A 45 -15.87 4.55 1.93
CA ALA A 45 -15.20 4.97 0.70
C ALA A 45 -14.41 6.28 0.89
N ASP A 46 -14.99 7.29 1.53
CA ASP A 46 -14.34 8.57 1.82
C ASP A 46 -13.14 8.38 2.78
N MET A 47 -13.27 7.53 3.79
CA MET A 47 -12.16 7.20 4.70
C MET A 47 -11.00 6.55 3.94
N LEU A 48 -11.28 5.50 3.16
CA LEU A 48 -10.26 4.81 2.37
C LEU A 48 -9.59 5.74 1.35
N TYR A 49 -10.38 6.58 0.69
CA TYR A 49 -9.89 7.61 -0.22
C TYR A 49 -8.94 8.56 0.50
N ARG A 50 -9.34 9.18 1.61
CA ARG A 50 -8.50 10.13 2.36
C ARG A 50 -7.19 9.52 2.86
N VAL A 51 -7.22 8.26 3.27
CA VAL A 51 -6.03 7.56 3.78
C VAL A 51 -5.06 7.23 2.65
N THR A 52 -5.57 6.85 1.47
CA THR A 52 -4.74 6.37 0.36
C THR A 52 -4.34 7.47 -0.63
N GLU A 53 -5.12 8.55 -0.73
CA GLU A 53 -4.94 9.63 -1.70
C GLU A 53 -3.54 10.26 -1.67
N PRO A 54 -2.93 10.58 -0.50
CA PRO A 54 -1.61 11.21 -0.46
C PRO A 54 -0.51 10.38 -1.14
N ALA A 55 -0.62 9.05 -1.12
CA ALA A 55 0.33 8.15 -1.75
C ALA A 55 -0.06 7.80 -3.20
N LEU A 56 -1.35 7.68 -3.50
CA LEU A 56 -1.84 7.33 -4.83
C LEU A 56 -1.82 8.51 -5.81
N ARG A 57 -2.01 9.75 -5.34
CA ARG A 57 -2.09 10.95 -6.19
C ARG A 57 -0.80 11.23 -6.96
N PRO A 58 0.40 11.17 -6.36
CA PRO A 58 1.64 11.36 -7.11
C PRO A 58 1.80 10.31 -8.21
N ILE A 59 1.46 9.05 -7.93
CA ILE A 59 1.55 7.96 -8.91
C ILE A 59 0.60 8.21 -10.09
N ARG A 60 -0.66 8.55 -9.81
CA ARG A 60 -1.64 8.91 -10.86
C ARG A 60 -1.20 10.08 -11.73
N SER A 61 -0.51 11.07 -11.15
CA SER A 61 -0.03 12.24 -11.91
C SER A 61 1.08 11.91 -12.92
N ILE A 62 1.77 10.78 -12.74
CA ILE A 62 2.87 10.33 -13.60
C ILE A 62 2.35 9.39 -14.70
N LEU A 63 1.27 8.67 -14.43
CA LEU A 63 0.73 7.68 -15.36
C LEU A 63 0.01 8.32 -16.55
N PRO A 64 0.13 7.73 -17.76
CA PRO A 64 -0.72 8.11 -18.88
C PRO A 64 -2.18 7.79 -18.58
N ASN A 65 -3.11 8.41 -19.32
CA ASN A 65 -4.53 8.08 -19.18
C ASN A 65 -4.80 6.68 -19.75
N LEU A 66 -5.12 5.72 -18.87
CA LEU A 66 -5.33 4.30 -19.21
C LEU A 66 -6.81 3.94 -19.42
N GLY A 67 -7.61 4.87 -19.94
CA GLY A 67 -9.00 4.56 -20.30
C GLY A 67 -9.92 4.31 -19.10
N GLY A 68 -9.71 5.04 -18.00
CA GLY A 68 -10.60 5.06 -16.84
C GLY A 68 -10.34 3.98 -15.79
N ILE A 69 -9.39 3.07 -16.01
CA ILE A 69 -8.96 2.10 -14.99
C ILE A 69 -7.76 2.67 -14.22
N ASP A 70 -7.93 2.86 -12.92
CA ASP A 70 -6.86 3.31 -12.04
C ASP A 70 -5.94 2.14 -11.66
N ILE A 71 -4.76 2.07 -12.27
CA ILE A 71 -3.72 1.08 -11.93
C ILE A 71 -2.79 1.55 -10.81
N SER A 72 -2.93 2.79 -10.33
CA SER A 72 -2.04 3.34 -9.30
C SER A 72 -2.02 2.54 -8.00
N PRO A 73 -3.11 1.87 -7.54
CA PRO A 73 -3.03 1.00 -6.37
C PRO A 73 -2.05 -0.15 -6.55
N VAL A 74 -2.03 -0.77 -7.74
CA VAL A 74 -1.12 -1.89 -8.05
C VAL A 74 0.33 -1.42 -7.98
N ILE A 75 0.63 -0.28 -8.59
CA ILE A 75 1.98 0.29 -8.58
C ILE A 75 2.43 0.63 -7.15
N LEU A 76 1.55 1.26 -6.36
CA LEU A 76 1.87 1.58 -4.98
C LEU A 76 2.13 0.30 -4.15
N ILE A 77 1.31 -0.74 -4.33
CA ILE A 77 1.50 -2.03 -3.66
C ILE A 77 2.86 -2.62 -4.03
N LEU A 78 3.24 -2.61 -5.31
CA LEU A 78 4.54 -3.13 -5.75
C LEU A 78 5.72 -2.36 -5.13
N ILE A 79 5.62 -1.03 -5.03
CA ILE A 79 6.63 -0.20 -4.35
C ILE A 79 6.73 -0.56 -2.87
N LEU A 80 5.60 -0.69 -2.17
CA LEU A 80 5.58 -1.04 -0.75
C LEU A 80 6.10 -2.47 -0.51
N MET A 81 5.77 -3.41 -1.40
CA MET A 81 6.29 -4.78 -1.37
C MET A 81 7.82 -4.80 -1.58
N PHE A 82 8.35 -3.96 -2.47
CA PHE A 82 9.79 -3.83 -2.64
C PHE A 82 10.45 -3.30 -1.36
N ILE A 83 9.89 -2.25 -0.75
CA ILE A 83 10.38 -1.70 0.52
C ILE A 83 10.39 -2.77 1.61
N VAL A 84 9.30 -3.52 1.78
CA VAL A 84 9.22 -4.54 2.84
C VAL A 84 10.17 -5.70 2.57
N ASN A 85 10.06 -6.35 1.40
CA ASN A 85 10.72 -7.62 1.17
C ASN A 85 12.21 -7.46 0.84
N VAL A 86 12.55 -6.45 0.04
CA VAL A 86 13.93 -6.24 -0.41
C VAL A 86 14.69 -5.37 0.58
N VAL A 87 14.16 -4.19 0.91
CA VAL A 87 14.89 -3.22 1.73
C VAL A 87 14.87 -3.62 3.21
N LEU A 88 13.69 -3.73 3.81
CA LEU A 88 13.58 -3.93 5.26
C LEU A 88 13.99 -5.35 5.66
N LEU A 89 13.36 -6.37 5.08
CA LEU A 89 13.60 -7.77 5.44
C LEU A 89 14.85 -8.35 4.78
N GLY A 90 15.16 -7.94 3.55
CA GLY A 90 16.31 -8.45 2.81
C GLY A 90 17.63 -7.81 3.22
N TRP A 91 17.70 -6.48 3.27
CA TRP A 91 18.96 -5.77 3.55
C TRP A 91 19.12 -5.38 5.02
N LEU A 92 18.11 -4.73 5.62
CA LEU A 92 18.26 -4.15 6.96
C LEU A 92 18.17 -5.18 8.08
N MET A 93 17.23 -6.13 8.04
CA MET A 93 17.06 -7.12 9.09
C MET A 93 18.32 -7.98 9.31
N PRO A 94 18.94 -8.58 8.27
CA PRO A 94 20.14 -9.37 8.46
C PRO A 94 21.31 -8.54 8.98
N ALA A 95 21.48 -7.31 8.51
CA ALA A 95 22.52 -6.38 8.99
C ALA A 95 22.36 -6.00 10.48
N VAL A 96 21.13 -6.04 10.99
CA VAL A 96 20.82 -5.76 12.41
C VAL A 96 20.93 -7.01 13.29
N VAL A 97 20.60 -8.18 12.76
CA VAL A 97 20.52 -9.44 13.53
C VAL A 97 21.85 -10.20 13.50
N GLN A 98 22.60 -10.14 12.41
CA GLN A 98 23.90 -10.79 12.28
C GLN A 98 25.02 -9.76 12.51
N PRO A 99 25.95 -10.00 13.46
CA PRO A 99 27.18 -9.20 13.53
C PRO A 99 28.02 -9.43 12.26
N PRO A 100 28.85 -8.45 11.82
CA PRO A 100 29.77 -8.66 10.70
C PRO A 100 30.62 -9.88 11.03
N LEU A 101 30.54 -10.91 10.18
CA LEU A 101 31.37 -12.09 10.31
C LEU A 101 32.83 -11.62 10.26
N TYR A 102 33.60 -11.96 11.28
CA TYR A 102 35.03 -11.71 11.36
C TYR A 102 35.68 -12.20 10.05
N THR A 103 36.06 -11.27 9.18
CA THR A 103 36.97 -11.56 8.07
C THR A 103 38.35 -11.75 8.69
N PRO A 104 39.00 -12.92 8.52
CA PRO A 104 40.41 -13.05 8.89
C PRO A 104 41.28 -12.09 8.05
#